data_AF-A0A1B1TPS5-F1
#
_entry.id   AF-A0A1B1TPS5-F1
#
_cell.length_a   1.000
_cell.length_b   1.000
_cell.length_c   1.000
_cell.angle_alpha   90.00
_cell.angle_beta   90.00
_cell.angle_gamma   90.00
#
_symmetry.space_group_name_H-M   'P 1'
#
loop_
_entity.id
_entity.type
_entity.pdbx_description
1 polymer ?
#
loop_
_entity_poly.entity_id
_entity_poly.type
_entity_poly.pdbx_seq_one_letter_code
_entity_poly.pdbx_strand_id
1 'polypeptide(L)'
;MAGILATISTPVMFGFINRSKLTSARSELFGALEEVQRQAIRRSISCRFILPSSPATNPTLNSDCFVTGDRSLEGITMRHNGATVKPTDFLFDFRGRTSDPSRNFLTNDLVLILTKNGNLGNQKCVIVSRGLGLVRNGNYPPGDSSTDPAKCSLQ
;
A
#
# COMPACT_ATOMS: atom_id res chain seq x y z
N MET A 1 11.69 57.61 -5.18
CA MET A 1 10.80 56.86 -6.11
C MET A 1 10.89 55.40 -5.73
N ALA A 2 9.77 54.86 -5.24
CA ALA A 2 9.62 53.46 -4.89
C ALA A 2 9.51 52.61 -6.17
N GLY A 3 10.07 51.40 -6.14
CA GLY A 3 9.98 50.43 -7.23
C GLY A 3 10.33 49.02 -6.76
N ILE A 4 9.68 48.54 -5.70
CA ILE A 4 9.84 47.16 -5.21
C ILE A 4 8.49 46.46 -5.31
N LEU A 5 8.15 45.97 -6.49
CA LEU A 5 7.03 45.06 -6.76
C LEU A 5 7.40 44.31 -8.05
N ALA A 6 7.31 43.01 -8.21
CA ALA A 6 7.04 41.88 -7.35
C ALA A 6 7.55 40.68 -8.17
N THR A 7 8.58 39.97 -7.74
CA THR A 7 8.91 38.69 -8.39
C THR A 7 7.83 37.70 -7.99
N ILE A 8 6.90 37.42 -8.91
CA ILE A 8 5.93 36.33 -8.79
C ILE A 8 6.73 35.03 -8.82
N SER A 9 7.19 34.59 -7.66
CA SER A 9 7.64 33.22 -7.47
C SER A 9 6.40 32.35 -7.38
N THR A 10 5.89 31.87 -8.51
CA THR A 10 4.98 30.71 -8.50
C THR A 10 5.79 29.54 -7.92
N PRO A 11 5.51 29.07 -6.70
CA PRO A 11 6.24 27.96 -6.14
C PRO A 11 5.84 26.70 -6.91
N VAL A 12 6.78 25.77 -7.04
CA VAL A 12 6.65 24.40 -7.55
C VAL A 12 5.53 23.60 -6.84
N MET A 13 4.26 23.91 -7.07
CA MET A 13 3.12 23.27 -6.39
C MET A 13 2.76 21.88 -6.94
N PHE A 14 3.07 21.60 -8.22
CA PHE A 14 2.65 20.34 -8.87
C PHE A 14 3.32 19.08 -8.29
N GLY A 15 4.58 19.18 -7.85
CA GLY A 15 5.30 18.07 -7.22
C GLY A 15 4.74 17.68 -5.84
N PHE A 16 4.20 18.64 -5.10
CA PHE A 16 3.70 18.45 -3.75
C PHE A 16 2.36 17.69 -3.73
N ILE A 17 1.42 18.05 -4.62
CA ILE A 17 0.10 17.41 -4.72
C ILE A 17 0.21 15.92 -5.10
N ASN A 18 1.21 15.56 -5.90
CA ASN A 18 1.44 14.16 -6.27
C ASN A 18 1.91 13.31 -5.08
N ARG A 19 2.74 13.90 -4.22
CA ARG A 19 3.27 13.25 -3.01
C ARG A 19 2.23 13.11 -1.91
N SER A 20 1.34 14.11 -1.75
CA SER A 20 0.28 14.03 -0.76
C SER A 20 -0.69 12.89 -1.04
N LYS A 21 -1.18 12.75 -2.29
CA LYS A 21 -2.06 11.63 -2.69
C LYS A 21 -1.44 10.26 -2.43
N LEU A 22 -0.17 10.07 -2.81
CA LEU A 22 0.54 8.80 -2.57
C LEU A 22 0.71 8.49 -1.09
N THR A 23 0.95 9.52 -0.28
CA THR A 23 1.11 9.36 1.16
C THR A 23 -0.23 9.06 1.84
N SER A 24 -1.30 9.72 1.41
CA SER A 24 -2.67 9.41 1.85
C SER A 24 -3.05 7.98 1.50
N ALA A 25 -2.85 7.54 0.25
CA ALA A 25 -3.15 6.18 -0.19
C ALA A 25 -2.33 5.12 0.58
N ARG A 26 -1.04 5.40 0.84
CA ARG A 26 -0.21 4.55 1.70
C ARG A 26 -0.78 4.46 3.13
N SER A 27 -1.13 5.60 3.71
CA SER A 27 -1.68 5.66 5.08
C SER A 27 -3.01 4.92 5.17
N GLU A 28 -3.84 5.04 4.15
CA GLU A 28 -5.13 4.37 4.07
C GLU A 28 -4.97 2.85 3.96
N LEU A 29 -4.06 2.38 3.10
CA LEU A 29 -3.72 0.97 2.98
C LEU A 29 -3.12 0.40 4.27
N PHE A 30 -2.21 1.14 4.90
CA PHE A 30 -1.61 0.76 6.18
C PHE A 30 -2.68 0.66 7.27
N GLY A 31 -3.53 1.68 7.41
CA GLY A 31 -4.62 1.69 8.38
C GLY A 31 -5.65 0.60 8.11
N ALA A 32 -5.93 0.28 6.84
CA ALA A 32 -6.81 -0.83 6.47
C ALA A 32 -6.25 -2.19 6.92
N LEU A 33 -4.96 -2.43 6.70
CA LEU A 33 -4.30 -3.67 7.15
C LEU A 33 -4.28 -3.78 8.69
N GLU A 34 -3.95 -2.67 9.37
CA GLU A 34 -3.96 -2.62 10.83
C GLU A 34 -5.37 -2.82 11.41
N GLU A 35 -6.40 -2.26 10.76
CA GLU A 35 -7.80 -2.45 11.13
C GLU A 35 -8.19 -3.92 11.02
N VAL A 36 -7.90 -4.57 9.89
CA VAL A 36 -8.22 -5.98 9.65
C VAL A 36 -7.51 -6.88 10.67
N GLN A 37 -6.23 -6.62 10.94
CA GLN A 37 -5.48 -7.35 11.96
C GLN A 37 -6.08 -7.14 13.36
N ARG A 38 -6.40 -5.89 13.73
CA ARG A 38 -7.03 -5.56 15.02
C ARG A 38 -8.39 -6.23 15.17
N GLN A 39 -9.19 -6.27 14.11
CA GLN A 39 -10.50 -6.94 14.11
C GLN A 39 -10.36 -8.46 14.23
N ALA A 40 -9.39 -9.07 13.54
CA ALA A 40 -9.10 -10.50 13.65
C ALA A 40 -8.81 -10.90 15.10
N ILE A 41 -7.93 -10.14 15.76
CA ILE A 41 -7.55 -10.36 17.16
C ILE A 41 -8.75 -10.10 18.08
N ARG A 42 -9.43 -8.95 17.93
CA ARG A 42 -10.53 -8.55 18.81
C ARG A 42 -11.71 -9.52 18.77
N ARG A 43 -12.04 -10.05 17.59
CA ARG A 43 -13.16 -10.98 17.39
C ARG A 43 -12.75 -12.45 17.53
N SER A 44 -11.46 -12.73 17.70
CA SER A 44 -10.90 -14.08 17.71
C SER A 44 -11.26 -14.90 16.46
N ILE A 45 -11.30 -14.24 15.29
CA ILE A 45 -11.59 -14.87 13.99
C ILE A 45 -10.42 -14.67 13.03
N SER A 46 -10.38 -15.46 11.96
CA SER A 46 -9.46 -15.21 10.85
C SER A 46 -10.10 -14.27 9.84
N CYS A 47 -9.41 -13.20 9.50
CA CYS A 47 -9.87 -12.18 8.58
C CYS A 47 -9.16 -12.29 7.24
N ARG A 48 -9.93 -12.39 6.15
CA ARG A 48 -9.36 -12.42 4.80
C ARG A 48 -9.18 -11.02 4.28
N PHE A 49 -8.04 -10.77 3.65
CA PHE A 49 -7.75 -9.56 2.91
C PHE A 49 -7.50 -9.94 1.44
N ILE A 50 -8.23 -9.32 0.52
CA ILE A 50 -8.17 -9.61 -0.91
C ILE A 50 -7.32 -8.54 -1.58
N LEU A 51 -6.24 -8.96 -2.23
CA LEU A 51 -5.42 -8.12 -3.08
C LEU A 51 -5.92 -8.21 -4.51
N PRO A 52 -5.99 -7.06 -5.22
CA PRO A 52 -6.22 -7.06 -6.66
C PRO A 52 -5.04 -7.68 -7.40
N SER A 53 -5.17 -7.92 -8.70
CA SER A 53 -4.05 -8.36 -9.54
C SER A 53 -2.92 -7.32 -9.58
N SER A 54 -1.69 -7.76 -9.85
CA SER A 54 -0.52 -6.88 -9.97
C SER A 54 -0.11 -6.77 -11.44
N PRO A 55 0.10 -5.57 -12.03
CA PRO A 55 -0.30 -4.27 -11.54
C PRO A 55 -1.81 -4.03 -11.64
N ALA A 56 -2.41 -3.35 -10.65
CA ALA A 56 -3.79 -2.85 -10.71
C ALA A 56 -3.82 -1.33 -10.63
N THR A 57 -4.56 -0.70 -11.54
CA THR A 57 -4.85 0.75 -11.49
C THR A 57 -6.20 0.95 -10.81
N ASN A 58 -6.27 1.89 -9.86
CA ASN A 58 -7.40 2.11 -8.96
C ASN A 58 -7.75 0.84 -8.16
N PRO A 59 -6.82 0.31 -7.37
CA PRO A 59 -7.04 -0.91 -6.60
C PRO A 59 -8.14 -0.69 -5.56
N THR A 60 -9.09 -1.62 -5.51
CA THR A 60 -10.06 -1.74 -4.43
C THR A 60 -9.52 -2.70 -3.37
N LEU A 61 -9.44 -2.20 -2.13
CA LEU A 61 -9.12 -3.01 -0.96
C LEU A 61 -10.42 -3.60 -0.45
N ASN A 62 -10.47 -4.93 -0.33
CA ASN A 62 -11.61 -5.66 0.21
C ASN A 62 -11.15 -6.61 1.32
N SER A 63 -11.93 -6.69 2.39
CA SER A 63 -11.72 -7.62 3.49
C SER A 63 -13.04 -7.97 4.18
N ASP A 64 -13.16 -9.23 4.59
CA ASP A 64 -14.28 -9.74 5.40
C ASP A 64 -14.38 -9.06 6.77
N CYS A 65 -13.33 -8.34 7.21
CA CYS A 65 -13.26 -7.70 8.51
C CYS A 65 -13.18 -6.17 8.46
N PHE A 66 -13.42 -5.55 7.31
CA PHE A 66 -13.57 -4.11 7.27
C PHE A 66 -14.84 -3.67 8.00
N VAL A 67 -14.67 -2.76 8.96
CA VAL A 67 -15.79 -2.10 9.61
C VAL A 67 -16.13 -0.79 8.90
N THR A 68 -15.14 -0.15 8.29
CA THR A 68 -15.33 1.09 7.52
C THR A 68 -15.82 0.88 6.08
N GLY A 69 -15.95 -0.37 5.63
CA GLY A 69 -16.25 -0.72 4.23
C GLY A 69 -15.04 -0.75 3.30
N ASP A 70 -15.30 -1.13 2.04
CA ASP A 70 -14.29 -1.23 0.98
C ASP A 70 -13.71 0.14 0.62
N ARG A 71 -12.41 0.16 0.31
CA ARG A 71 -11.67 1.39 0.01
C ARG A 71 -11.06 1.32 -1.38
N SER A 72 -11.34 2.31 -2.23
CA SER A 72 -10.76 2.41 -3.57
C SER A 72 -9.69 3.50 -3.59
N LEU A 73 -8.47 3.15 -4.01
CA LEU A 73 -7.38 4.10 -4.13
C LEU A 73 -7.37 4.73 -5.53
N GLU A 74 -8.09 5.83 -5.72
CA GLU A 74 -8.19 6.49 -7.03
C GLU A 74 -6.88 7.21 -7.46
N GLY A 75 -6.50 7.00 -8.72
CA GLY A 75 -5.29 7.56 -9.32
C GLY A 75 -4.00 6.90 -8.83
N ILE A 76 -4.11 5.72 -8.21
CA ILE A 76 -3.00 4.95 -7.69
C ILE A 76 -2.91 3.62 -8.45
N THR A 77 -1.70 3.24 -8.81
CA THR A 77 -1.38 1.92 -9.34
C THR A 77 -0.67 1.14 -8.24
N MET A 78 -1.20 -0.02 -7.91
CA MET A 78 -0.61 -0.95 -6.95
C MET A 78 0.13 -2.07 -7.68
N ARG A 79 1.31 -2.41 -7.17
CA ARG A 79 2.14 -3.52 -7.60
C ARG A 79 2.55 -4.33 -6.38
N HIS A 80 2.58 -5.64 -6.49
CA HIS A 80 3.05 -6.51 -5.41
C HIS A 80 3.74 -7.75 -5.96
N ASN A 81 4.50 -8.43 -5.10
CA ASN A 81 5.23 -9.68 -5.40
C ASN A 81 4.36 -10.94 -5.33
N GLY A 82 3.04 -10.79 -5.38
CA GLY A 82 2.09 -11.91 -5.34
C GLY A 82 1.70 -12.38 -6.72
N ALA A 83 0.76 -13.33 -6.78
CA ALA A 83 0.31 -13.88 -8.05
C ALA A 83 -0.21 -12.74 -8.95
N THR A 84 0.51 -12.55 -10.05
CA THR A 84 0.33 -11.43 -10.98
C THR A 84 -0.99 -11.55 -11.77
N VAL A 85 -1.53 -12.76 -11.89
CA VAL A 85 -2.58 -13.12 -12.86
C VAL A 85 -3.98 -13.18 -12.24
N LYS A 86 -4.11 -13.25 -10.91
CA LYS A 86 -5.41 -13.36 -10.22
C LYS A 86 -5.43 -12.57 -8.92
N PRO A 87 -6.62 -12.09 -8.48
CA PRO A 87 -6.79 -11.58 -7.13
C PRO A 87 -6.30 -12.63 -6.14
N THR A 88 -5.42 -12.22 -5.24
CA THR A 88 -4.80 -13.13 -4.27
C THR A 88 -5.29 -12.74 -2.90
N ASP A 89 -5.65 -13.71 -2.08
CA ASP A 89 -6.06 -13.49 -0.71
C ASP A 89 -4.98 -13.93 0.28
N PHE A 90 -4.91 -13.22 1.40
CA PHE A 90 -4.20 -13.69 2.58
C PHE A 90 -5.03 -13.45 3.83
N LEU A 91 -4.72 -14.17 4.88
CA LEU A 91 -5.49 -14.23 6.11
C LEU A 91 -4.67 -13.67 7.27
N PHE A 92 -5.27 -12.80 8.08
CA PHE A 92 -4.80 -12.52 9.44
C PHE A 92 -5.53 -13.44 10.41
N ASP A 93 -4.78 -14.21 11.20
CA ASP A 93 -5.37 -15.03 12.26
C ASP A 93 -5.68 -14.20 13.53
N PHE A 94 -6.37 -14.82 14.49
CA PHE A 94 -6.70 -14.23 15.78
C PHE A 94 -5.47 -13.89 16.66
N ARG A 95 -4.28 -14.38 16.29
CA ARG A 95 -2.99 -14.06 16.94
C ARG A 95 -2.25 -12.95 16.20
N GLY A 96 -2.84 -12.38 15.15
CA GLY A 96 -2.25 -11.35 14.30
C GLY A 96 -1.25 -11.87 13.28
N ARG A 97 -1.12 -13.19 13.10
CA ARG A 97 -0.20 -13.83 12.15
C ARG A 97 -0.81 -13.84 10.76
N THR A 98 0.04 -13.75 9.75
CA THR A 98 -0.38 -13.89 8.35
C THR A 98 -0.25 -15.32 7.87
N SER A 99 -1.28 -15.80 7.20
CA SER A 99 -1.30 -17.08 6.50
C SER A 99 -1.84 -16.91 5.10
N ASP A 100 -1.39 -17.75 4.18
CA ASP A 100 -1.74 -17.68 2.77
C ASP A 100 -2.47 -18.97 2.42
N PRO A 101 -3.81 -18.94 2.36
CA PRO A 101 -4.60 -20.12 2.04
C PRO A 101 -4.33 -20.59 0.60
N SER A 102 -4.00 -19.64 -0.28
CA SER A 102 -3.72 -19.86 -1.70
C SER A 102 -2.30 -20.36 -1.96
N ARG A 103 -1.41 -20.36 -0.94
CA ARG A 103 0.03 -20.75 -0.99
C ARG A 103 0.83 -20.09 -2.13
N ASN A 104 0.38 -18.95 -2.63
CA ASN A 104 0.93 -18.32 -3.84
C ASN A 104 1.86 -17.12 -3.55
N PHE A 105 1.96 -16.69 -2.30
CA PHE A 105 2.40 -15.34 -1.96
C PHE A 105 3.32 -15.24 -0.75
N LEU A 106 3.02 -15.93 0.34
CA LEU A 106 3.78 -15.83 1.58
C LEU A 106 5.00 -16.77 1.59
N THR A 107 5.68 -17.06 0.48
CA THR A 107 7.02 -17.68 0.56
C THR A 107 8.02 -16.72 1.18
N ASN A 108 7.87 -15.42 0.90
CA ASN A 108 8.67 -14.32 1.44
C ASN A 108 7.76 -13.25 2.06
N ASP A 109 8.34 -12.16 2.55
CA ASP A 109 7.58 -10.98 2.97
C ASP A 109 6.81 -10.38 1.77
N LEU A 110 5.55 -10.02 2.00
CA LEU A 110 4.71 -9.36 1.00
C LEU A 110 5.11 -7.89 0.91
N VAL A 111 5.42 -7.39 -0.30
CA VAL A 111 5.60 -5.96 -0.56
C VAL A 111 4.50 -5.42 -1.46
N LEU A 112 3.79 -4.39 -0.99
CA LEU A 112 2.81 -3.62 -1.75
C LEU A 112 3.45 -2.28 -2.10
N ILE A 113 3.56 -1.99 -3.39
CA ILE A 113 4.16 -0.79 -3.94
C ILE A 113 3.04 0.05 -4.56
N LEU A 114 2.99 1.32 -4.19
CA LEU A 114 2.01 2.30 -4.63
C LEU A 114 2.70 3.36 -5.47
N THR A 115 2.18 3.57 -6.67
CA THR A 115 2.65 4.59 -7.61
C THR A 115 1.47 5.41 -8.11
N LYS A 116 1.68 6.67 -8.52
CA LYS A 116 0.60 7.51 -9.02
C LYS A 116 0.47 7.31 -10.53
N ASN A 117 -0.66 6.77 -11.01
CA ASN A 117 -0.89 6.48 -12.44
C ASN A 117 0.29 5.75 -13.10
N GLY A 118 0.91 4.77 -12.42
CA GLY A 118 2.08 4.05 -12.93
C GLY A 118 3.40 4.83 -12.97
N ASN A 119 3.43 6.09 -12.51
CA ASN A 119 4.64 6.91 -12.51
C ASN A 119 5.63 6.43 -11.43
N LEU A 120 6.77 5.87 -11.87
CA LEU A 120 7.82 5.34 -11.02
C LEU A 120 8.67 6.42 -10.33
N GLY A 121 8.46 7.72 -10.61
CA GLY A 121 9.28 8.80 -10.05
C GLY A 121 9.08 9.08 -8.56
N ASN A 122 7.93 8.70 -7.98
CA ASN A 122 7.71 8.72 -6.54
C ASN A 122 6.90 7.48 -6.16
N GLN A 123 7.52 6.56 -5.42
CA GLN A 123 6.91 5.29 -5.05
C GLN A 123 6.89 5.12 -3.53
N LYS A 124 5.78 4.61 -3.01
CA LYS A 124 5.62 4.26 -1.60
C LYS A 124 5.48 2.75 -1.49
N CYS A 125 5.89 2.18 -0.38
CA CYS A 125 5.77 0.75 -0.15
C CYS A 125 5.19 0.45 1.23
N VAL A 126 4.53 -0.69 1.34
CA VAL A 126 4.05 -1.31 2.57
C VAL A 126 4.50 -2.77 2.54
N ILE A 127 5.16 -3.21 3.60
CA ILE A 127 5.62 -4.59 3.75
C ILE A 127 4.73 -5.27 4.78
N VAL A 128 4.30 -6.49 4.49
CA VAL A 128 3.62 -7.36 5.45
C VAL A 128 4.50 -8.58 5.68
N SER A 129 5.05 -8.69 6.89
CA SER A 129 5.91 -9.81 7.26
C SER A 129 5.13 -11.11 7.34
N ARG A 130 5.73 -12.18 6.84
CA ARG A 130 5.15 -13.53 6.92
C ARG A 130 5.11 -14.02 8.36
N GLY A 131 4.00 -14.64 8.76
CA GLY A 131 3.87 -15.43 9.99
C GLY A 131 3.80 -14.62 11.28
N LEU A 132 4.34 -13.40 11.32
CA LEU A 132 4.14 -12.45 12.41
C LEU A 132 3.07 -11.41 12.09
N GLY A 133 2.74 -11.22 10.81
CA GLY A 133 1.77 -10.21 10.37
C GLY A 133 2.15 -8.77 10.73
N LEU A 134 3.46 -8.50 10.87
CA LEU A 134 3.94 -7.14 11.08
C LEU A 134 3.75 -6.35 9.80
N VAL A 135 2.99 -5.25 9.88
CA VAL A 135 2.83 -4.32 8.77
C VAL A 135 3.80 -3.16 8.98
N ARG A 136 4.59 -2.85 7.94
CA ARG A 136 5.56 -1.75 7.94
C ARG A 136 5.37 -0.92 6.70
N ASN A 137 5.71 0.35 6.75
CA ASN A 137 5.52 1.25 5.63
C ASN A 137 6.79 2.05 5.33
N GLY A 138 7.02 2.38 4.06
CA GLY A 138 8.31 2.89 3.60
C GLY A 138 8.26 3.59 2.23
N ASN A 139 9.44 3.98 1.77
CA ASN A 139 9.66 4.56 0.44
C ASN A 139 10.32 3.52 -0.46
N TYR A 140 9.88 3.47 -1.71
CA TYR A 140 10.45 2.58 -2.71
C TYR A 140 11.31 3.39 -3.70
N PRO A 141 12.45 2.85 -4.19
CA PRO A 141 13.35 3.59 -5.07
C PRO A 141 12.63 4.10 -6.33
N PRO A 142 12.91 5.35 -6.75
CA PRO A 142 12.32 5.90 -7.96
C PRO A 142 12.85 5.18 -9.20
N GLY A 143 12.01 5.00 -10.21
CA GLY A 143 12.35 4.33 -11.48
C GLY A 143 12.34 2.80 -11.43
N ASP A 144 12.19 2.20 -10.24
CA ASP A 144 12.28 0.75 -10.09
C ASP A 144 10.91 0.05 -10.33
N SER A 145 10.88 -0.87 -11.29
CA SER A 145 9.73 -1.69 -11.69
C SER A 145 9.77 -3.14 -11.14
N SER A 146 10.71 -3.45 -10.24
CA SER A 146 10.75 -4.70 -9.46
C SER A 146 9.78 -4.67 -8.27
N THR A 147 9.50 -5.84 -7.73
CA THR A 147 8.66 -6.05 -6.55
C THR A 147 9.49 -6.68 -5.41
N ASP A 148 10.68 -6.15 -5.17
CA ASP A 148 11.61 -6.70 -4.18
C ASP A 148 11.36 -6.11 -2.79
N PRO A 149 11.03 -6.90 -1.76
CA PRO A 149 10.76 -6.38 -0.42
C PRO A 149 11.99 -5.68 0.20
N ALA A 150 13.20 -6.12 -0.14
CA ALA A 150 14.45 -5.56 0.37
C ALA A 150 14.72 -4.09 -0.07
N LYS A 151 14.07 -3.64 -1.14
CA LYS A 151 14.23 -2.28 -1.67
C LYS A 151 13.30 -1.26 -1.00
N CYS A 152 12.36 -1.72 -0.19
CA CYS A 152 11.49 -0.83 0.56
C CYS A 152 12.23 -0.27 1.79
N SER A 153 12.62 1.00 1.72
CA SER A 153 13.25 1.71 2.84
C SER A 153 12.18 2.10 3.85
N LEU A 154 12.21 1.45 5.01
CA LEU A 154 11.37 1.78 6.15
C LEU A 154 11.67 3.20 6.64
N GLN A 155 10.65 3.92 7.07
CA GLN A 155 10.74 5.30 7.56
C GLN A 155 10.19 5.39 8.98
#